data_AF-A0AAV4BPQ7-F1
#
_entry.id   AF-A0AAV4BPQ7-F1
#
_cell.length_a   1.000
_cell.length_b   1.000
_cell.length_c   1.000
_cell.angle_alpha   90.00
_cell.angle_beta   90.00
_cell.angle_gamma   90.00
#
_symmetry.space_group_name_H-M   'P 1'
#
loop_
_entity.id
_entity.type
_entity.pdbx_description
1 polymer ?
#
loop_
_entity_poly.entity_id
_entity_poly.type
_entity_poly.pdbx_seq_one_letter_code
_entity_poly.pdbx_strand_id
1 'polypeptide(L)'
;MASVNVVLFSWIFFLALFVTLTTSNPVVRRGFCLSLCGDVNNVTCPSGYDCLSNGCGHQCYRTTFQQPPGCPMMKCAYNCPLGFVRDENGCEGCDCDYSRLTQGSSTGTQA
;
A
#
# COMPACT_ATOMS: atom_id res chain seq x y z
N MET A 1 12.31 -53.22 -29.89
CA MET A 1 11.43 -52.44 -28.98
C MET A 1 12.17 -51.70 -27.87
N ALA A 2 13.38 -52.11 -27.45
CA ALA A 2 14.14 -51.38 -26.42
C ALA A 2 14.80 -50.06 -26.92
N SER A 3 15.26 -50.00 -28.18
CA SER A 3 15.99 -48.84 -28.71
C SER A 3 15.15 -47.56 -28.88
N VAL A 4 13.91 -47.70 -29.35
CA VAL A 4 12.97 -46.57 -29.51
C VAL A 4 12.60 -45.92 -28.18
N ASN A 5 12.46 -46.72 -27.13
CA ASN A 5 12.18 -46.22 -25.78
C ASN A 5 13.37 -45.42 -25.23
N VAL A 6 14.61 -45.88 -25.44
CA VAL A 6 15.82 -45.17 -24.98
C VAL A 6 15.98 -43.81 -25.66
N VAL A 7 15.74 -43.73 -26.97
CA VAL A 7 15.82 -42.46 -27.72
C VAL A 7 14.72 -41.48 -27.26
N LEU A 8 13.51 -41.99 -27.04
CA LEU A 8 12.37 -41.21 -26.54
C LEU A 8 12.64 -40.65 -25.14
N PHE A 9 13.14 -41.48 -24.21
CA PHE A 9 13.48 -41.04 -22.85
C PHE A 9 14.61 -40.00 -22.85
N SER A 10 15.61 -40.17 -23.71
CA SER A 10 16.71 -39.21 -23.82
C SER A 10 16.21 -37.85 -24.34
N TRP A 11 15.33 -37.84 -25.34
CA TRP A 11 14.70 -36.62 -25.84
C TRP A 11 13.84 -35.93 -24.78
N ILE A 12 13.03 -36.68 -24.04
CA ILE A 12 12.20 -36.14 -22.95
C ILE A 12 13.09 -35.50 -21.87
N PHE A 13 14.21 -36.13 -21.52
CA PHE A 13 15.16 -35.58 -20.55
C PHE A 13 15.78 -34.27 -21.04
N PHE A 14 16.25 -34.21 -22.29
CA PHE A 14 16.82 -32.98 -22.85
C PHE A 14 15.78 -31.85 -22.99
N LEU A 15 14.54 -32.18 -23.37
CA LEU A 15 13.44 -31.19 -23.42
C LEU A 15 13.10 -30.68 -22.02
N ALA A 16 13.01 -31.56 -21.02
CA ALA A 16 12.75 -31.16 -19.64
C ALA A 16 13.86 -30.27 -19.09
N LEU A 17 15.12 -30.59 -19.37
CA LEU A 17 16.28 -29.80 -18.95
C LEU A 17 16.29 -28.42 -19.63
N PHE A 18 15.96 -28.36 -20.92
CA PHE A 18 15.85 -27.10 -21.66
C PHE A 18 14.70 -26.22 -21.15
N VAL A 19 13.56 -26.81 -20.80
CA VAL A 19 12.40 -26.09 -20.23
C VAL A 19 12.72 -25.53 -18.84
N THR A 20 13.44 -26.26 -17.98
CA THR A 20 13.80 -25.76 -16.65
C THR A 20 14.85 -24.64 -16.71
N LEU A 21 15.79 -24.71 -17.66
CA LEU A 21 16.79 -23.65 -17.90
C LEU A 21 16.17 -22.34 -18.44
N THR A 22 15.09 -22.43 -19.21
CA THR A 22 14.43 -21.26 -19.83
C THR A 22 13.35 -20.62 -18.94
N THR A 23 12.89 -21.33 -17.89
CA THR A 23 11.81 -20.86 -16.99
C THR A 23 12.30 -20.25 -15.68
N SER A 24 13.61 -20.14 -15.45
CA SER A 24 14.16 -19.44 -14.28
C SER A 24 14.14 -17.91 -14.45
N ASN A 25 12.96 -17.33 -14.70
CA ASN A 25 12.79 -15.90 -14.47
C ASN A 25 12.59 -15.71 -12.96
N PRO A 26 13.46 -15.00 -12.23
CA PRO A 26 13.17 -14.64 -10.85
C PRO A 26 11.87 -13.84 -10.85
N VAL A 27 10.90 -14.26 -10.04
CA VAL A 27 9.67 -13.49 -9.84
C VAL A 27 10.08 -12.15 -9.23
N VAL A 28 10.21 -11.11 -10.05
CA VAL A 28 10.46 -9.75 -9.58
C VAL A 28 9.18 -9.27 -8.90
N ARG A 29 9.07 -9.54 -7.59
CA ARG A 29 8.04 -8.95 -6.73
C ARG A 29 8.35 -7.46 -6.61
N ARG A 30 7.90 -6.65 -7.58
CA ARG A 30 7.80 -5.21 -7.35
C ARG A 30 6.75 -5.02 -6.26
N GLY A 31 7.14 -4.43 -5.13
CA GLY A 31 6.19 -4.10 -4.07
C GLY A 31 5.09 -3.19 -4.63
N PHE A 32 3.86 -3.34 -4.14
CA PHE A 32 2.78 -2.43 -4.49
C PHE A 32 2.93 -1.15 -3.66
N CYS A 33 2.75 0.00 -4.30
CA CYS A 33 2.67 1.25 -3.57
C CYS A 33 1.41 1.25 -2.70
N LEU A 34 1.56 1.62 -1.43
CA LEU A 34 0.44 1.77 -0.51
C LEU A 34 -0.11 3.21 -0.61
N SER A 35 -1.34 3.34 -1.11
CA SER A 35 -2.09 4.59 -1.10
C SER A 35 -3.08 4.57 0.05
N LEU A 36 -2.92 5.52 0.98
CA LEU A 36 -3.73 5.65 2.20
C LEU A 36 -4.91 6.60 1.99
N CYS A 37 -4.88 7.43 0.94
CA CYS A 37 -5.96 8.32 0.53
C CYS A 37 -6.17 8.30 -0.99
N GLY A 38 -7.31 8.84 -1.43
CA GLY A 38 -7.68 9.00 -2.83
C GLY A 38 -8.72 7.99 -3.32
N ASP A 39 -8.98 8.00 -4.63
CA ASP A 39 -10.08 7.24 -5.23
C ASP A 39 -9.88 5.71 -5.13
N VAL A 40 -8.62 5.28 -5.00
CA VAL A 40 -8.25 3.86 -4.96
C VAL A 40 -8.78 3.13 -3.72
N ASN A 41 -8.95 3.84 -2.60
CA ASN A 41 -9.47 3.29 -1.36
C ASN A 41 -10.62 4.13 -0.79
N ASN A 42 -11.12 5.10 -1.55
CA ASN A 42 -12.19 6.02 -1.19
C ASN A 42 -11.95 6.74 0.15
N VAL A 43 -10.69 6.99 0.51
CA VAL A 43 -10.34 7.71 1.74
C VAL A 43 -10.11 9.17 1.44
N THR A 44 -10.96 10.03 2.00
CA THR A 44 -10.84 11.49 1.91
C THR A 44 -10.07 12.06 3.10
N CYS A 45 -9.15 12.99 2.84
CA CYS A 45 -8.40 13.67 3.88
C CYS A 45 -9.27 14.64 4.69
N PRO A 46 -8.96 14.88 5.98
CA PRO A 46 -9.68 15.85 6.79
C PRO A 46 -9.48 17.29 6.26
N SER A 47 -10.34 18.22 6.68
CA SER A 47 -10.26 19.60 6.21
C SER A 47 -8.90 20.24 6.50
N GLY A 48 -8.35 20.92 5.50
CA GLY A 48 -7.01 21.51 5.57
C GLY A 48 -5.85 20.55 5.28
N TYR A 49 -6.17 19.30 4.90
CA TYR A 49 -5.22 18.31 4.43
C TYR A 49 -5.55 17.93 2.99
N ASP A 50 -4.51 17.76 2.20
CA ASP A 50 -4.61 17.29 0.82
C ASP A 50 -3.98 15.91 0.68
N CYS A 51 -4.57 15.09 -0.18
CA CYS A 51 -4.03 13.80 -0.54
C CYS A 51 -2.88 14.00 -1.53
N LEU A 52 -1.64 13.92 -1.06
CA LEU A 52 -0.46 14.15 -1.91
C LEU A 52 0.37 12.88 -2.03
N SER A 53 1.07 12.76 -3.16
CA SER A 53 1.97 11.63 -3.37
C SER A 53 3.19 11.73 -2.44
N ASN A 54 3.58 10.60 -1.86
CA ASN A 54 4.82 10.46 -1.09
C ASN A 54 5.94 9.77 -1.89
N GLY A 55 5.83 9.77 -3.23
CA GLY A 55 6.80 9.20 -4.16
C GLY A 55 6.47 7.80 -4.68
N CYS A 56 5.63 7.04 -3.97
CA CYS A 56 5.12 5.74 -4.44
C CYS A 56 3.58 5.71 -4.37
N GLY A 57 3.02 6.00 -3.19
CA GLY A 57 1.58 6.06 -2.96
C GLY A 57 1.11 7.47 -2.66
N HIS A 58 0.06 7.58 -1.83
CA HIS A 58 -0.53 8.83 -1.39
C HIS A 58 -0.82 8.82 0.10
N GLN A 59 -0.65 9.97 0.75
CA GLN A 59 -0.99 10.18 2.15
C GLN A 59 -1.52 11.61 2.35
N CYS A 60 -2.25 11.83 3.44
CA CYS A 60 -2.76 13.15 3.78
C CYS A 60 -1.63 14.01 4.35
N TYR A 61 -1.40 15.16 3.73
CA TYR A 61 -0.44 16.17 4.21
C TYR A 61 -1.17 17.45 4.60
N ARG A 62 -0.65 18.10 5.64
CA ARG A 62 -1.12 19.40 6.10
C ARG A 62 -0.74 20.48 5.09
N THR A 63 -1.72 21.06 4.41
CA THR A 63 -1.48 22.12 3.42
C THR A 63 -2.01 23.46 3.87
N THR A 64 -3.27 23.47 4.32
CA THR A 64 -4.00 24.71 4.68
C THR A 64 -4.61 24.65 6.07
N PHE A 65 -4.43 23.54 6.80
CA PHE A 65 -4.98 23.42 8.14
C PHE A 65 -4.35 24.41 9.11
N GLN A 66 -5.24 25.13 9.80
CA GLN A 66 -4.94 26.01 10.91
C GLN A 66 -5.74 25.55 12.13
N GLN A 67 -5.10 25.52 13.30
CA GLN A 67 -5.80 25.23 14.56
C GLN A 67 -6.90 26.28 14.80
N PRO A 68 -8.11 25.87 15.21
CA PRO A 68 -9.16 26.80 15.62
C PRO A 68 -8.70 27.73 16.76
N PRO A 69 -9.27 28.94 16.87
CA PRO A 69 -8.99 29.84 17.99
C PRO A 69 -9.31 29.17 19.33
N GLY A 70 -8.36 29.24 20.28
CA GLY A 70 -8.51 28.62 21.61
C GLY A 70 -7.95 27.20 21.72
N CYS A 71 -7.51 26.59 20.61
CA CYS A 71 -6.84 25.30 20.65
C CYS A 71 -5.33 25.46 20.96
N PRO A 72 -4.72 24.47 21.66
CA PRO A 72 -3.32 24.55 22.05
C PRO A 72 -2.39 24.34 20.85
N MET A 73 -1.38 25.22 20.71
CA MET A 73 -0.32 25.03 19.73
C MET A 73 0.54 23.83 20.11
N MET A 74 0.35 22.72 19.41
CA MET A 74 1.12 21.49 19.63
C MET A 74 2.08 21.18 18.49
N LYS A 75 3.32 20.85 18.84
CA LYS A 75 4.31 20.23 17.96
C LYS A 75 4.35 18.74 18.25
N CYS A 76 3.65 17.95 17.44
CA CYS A 76 3.66 16.50 17.59
C CYS A 76 5.00 15.92 17.16
N ALA A 77 5.43 14.85 17.84
CA ALA A 77 6.73 14.21 17.58
C ALA A 77 6.75 13.41 16.26
N TYR A 78 5.58 13.08 15.73
CA TYR A 78 5.41 12.26 14.53
C TYR A 78 4.35 12.86 13.62
N ASN A 79 4.41 12.47 12.34
CA ASN A 79 3.42 12.83 11.34
C ASN A 79 2.42 11.69 11.17
N CYS A 80 1.13 12.01 11.18
CA CYS A 80 0.07 11.02 10.96
C CYS A 80 -0.36 11.00 9.48
N PRO A 81 -0.25 9.86 8.78
CA PRO A 81 -0.47 9.80 7.33
C PRO A 81 -1.93 9.98 6.88
N LEU A 82 -2.87 9.97 7.83
CA LEU A 82 -4.31 10.19 7.60
C LEU A 82 -4.85 11.42 8.34
N GLY A 83 -3.95 12.23 8.91
CA GLY A 83 -4.28 13.33 9.80
C GLY A 83 -4.41 12.91 11.26
N PHE A 84 -4.61 13.92 12.11
CA PHE A 84 -4.71 13.77 13.56
C PHE A 84 -6.17 13.68 14.02
N VAL A 85 -6.37 13.07 15.19
CA VAL A 85 -7.66 13.08 15.88
C VAL A 85 -8.05 14.51 16.21
N ARG A 86 -9.34 14.83 16.04
CA ARG A 86 -9.93 16.11 16.43
C ARG A 86 -10.94 15.90 17.53
N ASP A 87 -10.95 16.81 18.49
CA ASP A 87 -11.99 16.86 19.52
C ASP A 87 -13.29 17.49 18.97
N GLU A 88 -14.29 17.61 19.84
CA GLU A 88 -15.60 18.21 19.52
C GLU A 88 -15.50 19.69 19.10
N ASN A 89 -14.44 20.39 19.48
CA ASN A 89 -14.16 21.77 19.11
C ASN A 89 -13.34 21.87 17.80
N GLY A 90 -12.95 20.73 17.21
CA GLY A 90 -12.11 20.67 16.03
C GLY A 90 -10.62 20.89 16.31
N CYS A 91 -10.19 20.91 17.58
CA CYS A 91 -8.80 21.00 17.94
C CYS A 91 -8.10 19.67 17.59
N GLU A 92 -7.03 19.75 16.80
CA GLU A 92 -6.19 18.58 16.55
C GLU A 92 -5.35 18.26 17.79
N GLY A 93 -5.33 16.97 18.15
CA GLY A 93 -4.43 16.37 19.12
C GLY A 93 -3.13 15.87 18.47
N CYS A 94 -2.33 15.13 19.24
CA CYS A 94 -1.16 14.43 18.72
C CYS A 94 -1.39 12.93 18.45
N ASP A 95 -2.62 12.45 18.59
CA ASP A 95 -2.97 11.07 18.25
C ASP A 95 -3.35 10.95 16.77
N CYS A 96 -2.98 9.83 16.14
CA CYS A 96 -3.30 9.58 14.73
C CYS A 96 -4.71 9.00 14.56
N ASP A 97 -5.43 9.52 13.56
CA ASP A 97 -6.78 9.06 13.24
C ASP A 97 -6.76 8.01 12.12
N TYR A 98 -6.84 6.73 12.50
CA TYR A 98 -6.92 5.60 11.57
C TYR A 98 -8.35 5.15 11.27
N SER A 99 -9.37 5.79 11.85
CA SER A 99 -10.77 5.41 11.61
C SER A 99 -11.14 5.49 10.13
N ARG A 100 -10.49 6.39 9.38
CA ARG A 100 -10.68 6.57 7.93
C ARG A 100 -10.26 5.36 7.09
N LEU A 101 -9.39 4.46 7.58
CA LEU A 101 -9.03 3.23 6.86
C LEU A 101 -10.17 2.22 6.80
N THR A 102 -11.08 2.25 7.79
CA THR A 102 -12.23 1.34 7.81
C THR A 102 -13.22 1.63 6.67
N GLN A 103 -13.13 2.81 6.05
CA GLN A 103 -13.93 3.20 4.89
C GLN A 103 -13.42 2.58 3.58
N GLY A 104 -12.17 2.07 3.55
CA GLY A 104 -11.53 1.45 2.38
C GLY A 104 -11.13 -0.02 2.56
N SER A 105 -11.49 -0.66 3.68
CA SER A 105 -11.00 -1.99 4.07
C SER A 105 -12.11 -3.05 4.23
N SER A 106 -13.22 -2.95 3.48
CA SER A 106 -14.23 -4.01 3.45
C SER A 106 -13.98 -5.10 2.40
N THR A 107 -12.85 -5.09 1.69
CA THR A 107 -12.53 -6.15 0.71
C THR A 107 -11.05 -6.50 0.66
N GLY A 108 -10.45 -6.69 1.84
CA GLY A 108 -9.23 -7.48 1.98
C GLY A 108 -9.60 -8.84 2.56
N THR A 109 -10.06 -9.77 1.73
CA THR A 109 -10.14 -11.18 2.10
C THR A 109 -8.76 -11.59 2.63
N GLN A 110 -8.66 -11.78 3.94
CA GLN A 110 -7.64 -12.66 4.51
C GLN A 110 -8.03 -14.07 4.05
N ALA A 111 -7.36 -14.55 3.01
CA ALA A 111 -7.34 -15.95 2.58
C ALA A 111 -5.88 -16.38 2.45
#